data_AF-A0A1Q3A1B2-F1
#
_entry.id   AF-A0A1Q3A1B2-F1
#
_cell.length_a   1.000
_cell.length_b   1.000
_cell.length_c   1.000
_cell.angle_alpha   90.00
_cell.angle_beta   90.00
_cell.angle_gamma   90.00
#
_symmetry.space_group_name_H-M   'P 1'
#
loop_
_entity.id
_entity.type
_entity.pdbx_description
1 polymer ?
#
loop_
_entity_poly.entity_id
_entity_poly.type
_entity_poly.pdbx_seq_one_letter_code
_entity_poly.pdbx_strand_id
1 'polypeptide(L)'
;MSSIERFLSQPPLIIQSSLAQLRYLVLSEGLPTGNDKNIQRTRCYTWSVLSRTSMERCTQIYISYVQLGSAPQPIYHKIKNDTFRTLQTDPKFITTVSEDALLRCLSSFAWQCIELKNVQDPRLPPQLSTYVQGMNVLLAPLLYSCPSEPMAFQLFSTLCYQIIPTYLNSNLTGVHNGAKLLDICLKIIDPKLSKFLSDNLLTAEIYGIPSILTLCSCNRPLDQVCKLWDFMFAYGFHMNILFVVAILVTIRHQILRSESPMNLLTRQLPEFDADEIIKLGVGFLAKIPQSVYSLLVEHLTNLNIKIPYNDY
;
A
#
# COMPACT_ATOMS: atom_id res chain seq x y z
N MET A 1 15.01 -11.87 20.82
CA MET A 1 14.31 -10.58 20.88
C MET A 1 15.11 -9.55 20.10
N SER A 2 14.56 -9.07 18.98
CA SER A 2 15.21 -8.09 18.07
C SER A 2 15.42 -6.74 18.76
N SER A 3 16.26 -5.86 18.20
CA SER A 3 16.46 -4.50 18.74
C SER A 3 15.15 -3.72 18.72
N ILE A 4 14.36 -3.86 17.64
CA ILE A 4 13.04 -3.23 17.49
C ILE A 4 12.05 -3.71 18.56
N GLU A 5 12.02 -5.02 18.85
CA GLU A 5 11.15 -5.57 19.91
C GLU A 5 11.47 -4.98 21.28
N ARG A 6 12.77 -4.91 21.62
CA ARG A 6 13.19 -4.29 22.88
C ARG A 6 12.83 -2.81 22.92
N PHE A 7 13.02 -2.11 21.80
CA PHE A 7 12.71 -0.69 21.69
C PHE A 7 11.21 -0.40 21.90
N LEU A 8 10.34 -1.20 21.27
CA LEU A 8 8.88 -1.06 21.42
C LEU A 8 8.36 -1.47 22.80
N SER A 9 9.10 -2.27 23.56
CA SER A 9 8.71 -2.69 24.92
C SER A 9 8.89 -1.60 25.99
N GLN A 10 9.55 -0.49 25.65
CA GLN A 10 9.88 0.59 26.58
C GLN A 10 9.08 1.86 26.26
N PRO A 11 8.59 2.59 27.27
CA PRO A 11 7.94 3.87 27.04
C PRO A 11 8.95 4.87 26.44
N PRO A 12 8.55 5.68 25.43
CA PRO A 12 9.46 6.64 24.83
C PRO A 12 9.76 7.77 25.82
N LEU A 13 11.03 8.11 25.98
CA LEU A 13 11.44 9.29 26.76
C LEU A 13 11.07 10.59 26.03
N ILE A 14 11.37 10.66 24.72
CA ILE A 14 11.05 11.79 23.84
C ILE A 14 10.46 11.23 22.55
N ILE A 15 9.17 11.46 22.32
CA ILE A 15 8.40 10.84 21.22
C ILE A 15 9.09 11.06 19.86
N GLN A 16 9.52 12.29 19.55
CA GLN A 16 10.10 12.60 18.24
C GLN A 16 11.42 11.85 18.00
N SER A 17 12.34 11.87 18.99
CA SER A 17 13.60 11.15 18.92
C SER A 17 13.39 9.64 18.85
N SER A 18 12.42 9.12 19.62
CA SER A 18 12.09 7.70 19.59
C SER A 18 11.51 7.26 18.25
N LEU A 19 10.68 8.08 17.60
CA LEU A 19 10.18 7.80 16.26
C LEU A 19 11.30 7.87 15.20
N ALA A 20 12.23 8.81 15.32
CA ALA A 20 13.40 8.87 14.43
C ALA A 20 14.29 7.62 14.57
N GLN A 21 14.51 7.18 15.81
CA GLN A 21 15.26 5.95 16.10
C GLN A 21 14.56 4.70 15.57
N LEU A 22 13.23 4.60 15.74
CA LEU A 22 12.46 3.47 15.21
C LEU A 22 12.56 3.40 13.67
N ARG A 23 12.43 4.55 12.97
CA ARG A 23 12.62 4.61 11.51
C ARG A 23 14.01 4.13 11.11
N TYR A 24 15.03 4.60 11.81
CA TYR A 24 16.41 4.18 11.57
C TYR A 24 16.58 2.67 11.74
N LEU A 25 16.05 2.08 12.81
CA LEU A 25 16.10 0.62 13.02
C LEU A 25 15.39 -0.16 11.92
N VAL A 26 14.23 0.32 11.45
CA VAL A 26 13.52 -0.30 10.31
C VAL A 26 14.40 -0.28 9.05
N LEU A 27 15.11 0.82 8.78
CA LEU A 27 15.98 0.91 7.62
C LEU A 27 17.27 0.10 7.74
N SER A 28 17.89 0.09 8.93
CA SER A 28 19.21 -0.51 9.13
C SER A 28 19.17 -2.01 9.43
N GLU A 29 18.16 -2.46 10.19
CA GLU A 29 18.05 -3.86 10.63
C GLU A 29 16.91 -4.61 9.91
N GLY A 30 15.89 -3.89 9.43
CA GLY A 30 14.66 -4.51 8.94
C GLY A 30 13.80 -5.10 10.07
N LEU A 31 12.58 -5.51 9.73
CA LEU A 31 11.72 -6.25 10.64
C LEU A 31 11.90 -7.76 10.47
N PRO A 32 11.73 -8.56 11.55
CA PRO A 32 11.87 -10.01 11.47
C PRO A 32 10.97 -10.64 10.39
N THR A 33 11.49 -11.59 9.64
CA THR A 33 10.75 -12.35 8.62
C THR A 33 10.26 -13.67 9.20
N GLY A 34 8.99 -14.03 8.95
CA GLY A 34 8.39 -15.28 9.41
C GLY A 34 6.93 -15.13 9.80
N ASN A 35 6.27 -16.25 10.08
CA ASN A 35 4.81 -16.33 10.31
C ASN A 35 4.46 -16.70 11.75
N ASP A 36 5.40 -16.57 12.69
CA ASP A 36 5.08 -16.75 14.10
C ASP A 36 4.33 -15.52 14.66
N LYS A 37 3.55 -15.74 15.72
CA LYS A 37 2.72 -14.69 16.32
C LYS A 37 3.52 -13.54 16.94
N ASN A 38 4.76 -13.79 17.38
CA ASN A 38 5.61 -12.75 17.95
C ASN A 38 6.12 -11.81 16.85
N ILE A 39 6.57 -12.37 15.72
CA ILE A 39 6.99 -11.62 14.53
C ILE A 39 5.84 -10.77 14.00
N GLN A 40 4.65 -11.36 13.84
CA GLN A 40 3.44 -10.62 13.44
C GLN A 40 3.11 -9.49 14.41
N ARG A 41 3.22 -9.73 15.72
CA ARG A 41 3.00 -8.69 16.73
C ARG A 41 4.00 -7.55 16.61
N THR A 42 5.29 -7.86 16.45
CA THR A 42 6.36 -6.86 16.29
C THR A 42 6.12 -5.99 15.06
N ARG A 43 5.83 -6.59 13.90
CA ARG A 43 5.53 -5.86 12.67
C ARG A 43 4.27 -5.00 12.83
N CYS A 44 3.18 -5.58 13.33
CA CYS A 44 1.92 -4.87 13.55
C CYS A 44 2.07 -3.65 14.47
N TYR A 45 2.79 -3.80 15.59
CA TYR A 45 3.07 -2.69 16.50
C TYR A 45 3.95 -1.62 15.86
N THR A 46 5.00 -2.02 15.14
CA THR A 46 5.86 -1.10 14.41
C THR A 46 5.05 -0.26 13.43
N TRP A 47 4.20 -0.90 12.61
CA TRP A 47 3.31 -0.22 11.68
C TRP A 47 2.37 0.73 12.42
N SER A 48 1.70 0.28 13.49
CA SER A 48 0.75 1.11 14.24
C SER A 48 1.39 2.36 14.87
N VAL A 49 2.63 2.23 15.38
CA VAL A 49 3.36 3.36 15.97
C VAL A 49 3.75 4.36 14.89
N LEU A 50 4.27 3.86 13.77
CA LEU A 50 4.76 4.71 12.67
C LEU A 50 3.61 5.39 11.90
N SER A 51 2.47 4.72 11.75
CA SER A 51 1.24 5.32 11.18
C SER A 51 0.43 6.14 12.19
N ARG A 52 0.83 6.15 13.47
CA ARG A 52 0.05 6.75 14.58
C ARG A 52 -1.37 6.18 14.67
N THR A 53 -1.54 4.91 14.31
CA THR A 53 -2.79 4.18 14.46
C THR A 53 -3.01 3.84 15.92
N SER A 54 -4.02 4.47 16.55
CA SER A 54 -4.46 4.01 17.87
C SER A 54 -5.05 2.61 17.76
N MET A 55 -4.51 1.69 18.55
CA MET A 55 -5.04 0.34 18.75
C MET A 55 -6.05 0.28 19.91
N GLU A 56 -6.33 1.42 20.54
CA GLU A 56 -7.30 1.52 21.61
C GLU A 56 -8.69 1.13 21.10
N ARG A 57 -9.35 0.22 21.82
CA ARG A 57 -10.68 -0.31 21.50
C ARG A 57 -10.83 -0.92 20.10
N CYS A 58 -9.73 -1.26 19.40
CA CYS A 58 -9.81 -1.80 18.04
C CYS A 58 -10.68 -3.07 17.95
N THR A 59 -10.63 -3.92 18.99
CA THR A 59 -11.49 -5.11 19.11
C THR A 59 -12.97 -4.75 19.21
N GLN A 60 -13.34 -3.80 20.07
CA GLN A 60 -14.74 -3.38 20.24
C GLN A 60 -15.29 -2.75 18.96
N ILE A 61 -14.50 -1.88 18.31
CA ILE A 61 -14.87 -1.24 17.04
C ILE A 61 -15.05 -2.28 15.94
N TYR A 62 -14.13 -3.24 15.83
CA TYR A 62 -14.23 -4.30 14.83
C TYR A 62 -15.47 -5.17 15.08
N ILE A 63 -15.70 -5.60 16.33
CA ILE A 63 -16.86 -6.42 16.68
C ILE A 63 -18.18 -5.70 16.38
N SER A 64 -18.29 -4.39 16.65
CA SER A 64 -19.52 -3.65 16.36
C SER A 64 -19.88 -3.68 14.87
N TYR A 65 -18.89 -3.69 13.97
CA TYR A 65 -19.14 -3.82 12.53
C TYR A 65 -19.35 -5.27 12.09
N VAL A 66 -18.62 -6.24 12.66
CA VAL A 66 -18.84 -7.67 12.36
C VAL A 66 -20.26 -8.11 12.72
N GLN A 67 -20.83 -7.59 13.81
CA GLN A 67 -22.19 -7.89 14.24
C GLN A 67 -23.28 -7.42 13.26
N LEU A 68 -22.98 -6.45 12.39
CA LEU A 68 -23.88 -6.02 11.31
C LEU A 68 -23.93 -7.04 10.17
N GLY A 69 -23.06 -8.05 10.17
CA GLY A 69 -23.00 -9.10 9.16
C GLY A 69 -22.36 -8.65 7.85
N SER A 70 -22.63 -9.39 6.78
CA SER A 70 -22.14 -9.08 5.44
C SER A 70 -22.54 -7.67 4.99
N ALA A 71 -21.69 -7.04 4.18
CA ALA A 71 -22.04 -5.76 3.57
C ALA A 71 -23.36 -5.84 2.77
N PRO A 72 -24.11 -4.73 2.64
CA PRO A 72 -25.32 -4.73 1.84
C PRO A 72 -25.03 -4.97 0.36
N GLN A 73 -25.98 -5.54 -0.38
CA GLN A 73 -25.87 -5.67 -1.83
C GLN A 73 -25.95 -4.30 -2.52
N PRO A 74 -25.25 -4.07 -3.64
CA PRO A 74 -24.42 -5.02 -4.40
C PRO A 74 -22.95 -5.11 -3.93
N ILE A 75 -22.60 -4.47 -2.80
CA ILE A 75 -21.20 -4.36 -2.33
C ILE A 75 -20.63 -5.73 -1.99
N TYR A 76 -21.38 -6.54 -1.24
CA TYR A 76 -20.92 -7.88 -0.84
C TYR A 76 -20.64 -8.80 -2.04
N HIS A 77 -21.42 -8.72 -3.10
CA HIS A 77 -21.14 -9.49 -4.32
C HIS A 77 -19.79 -9.09 -4.95
N LYS A 78 -19.47 -7.79 -5.00
CA LYS A 78 -18.16 -7.31 -5.48
C LYS A 78 -17.02 -7.81 -4.60
N ILE A 79 -17.16 -7.71 -3.28
CA ILE A 79 -16.18 -8.23 -2.33
C ILE A 79 -15.96 -9.72 -2.58
N LYS A 80 -17.03 -10.52 -2.61
CA LYS A 80 -16.97 -11.97 -2.78
C LYS A 80 -16.29 -12.39 -4.08
N ASN A 81 -16.53 -11.67 -5.18
CA ASN A 81 -15.90 -11.94 -6.48
C ASN A 81 -14.39 -11.66 -6.52
N ASP A 82 -13.88 -10.91 -5.54
CA ASP A 82 -12.47 -10.59 -5.45
C ASP A 82 -11.76 -11.41 -4.37
N THR A 83 -12.42 -11.67 -3.23
CA THR A 83 -11.81 -12.39 -2.10
C THR A 83 -11.36 -13.79 -2.49
N PHE A 84 -12.20 -14.55 -3.19
CA PHE A 84 -11.89 -15.94 -3.52
C PHE A 84 -10.56 -16.07 -4.27
N ARG A 85 -10.27 -15.14 -5.19
CA ARG A 85 -9.07 -15.12 -6.07
C ARG A 85 -7.87 -14.36 -5.49
N THR A 86 -7.94 -13.87 -4.26
CA THR A 86 -6.90 -13.03 -3.64
C THR A 86 -5.63 -13.85 -3.37
N LEU A 87 -4.54 -13.52 -4.05
CA LEU A 87 -3.21 -14.14 -3.85
C LEU A 87 -3.23 -15.69 -3.83
N GLN A 88 -4.12 -16.31 -4.62
CA GLN A 88 -4.28 -17.77 -4.69
C GLN A 88 -3.05 -18.55 -5.19
N THR A 89 -2.02 -17.85 -5.67
CA THR A 89 -0.76 -18.46 -6.11
C THR A 89 0.33 -18.42 -5.04
N ASP A 90 0.07 -17.83 -3.86
CA ASP A 90 1.00 -17.73 -2.74
C ASP A 90 0.63 -18.73 -1.62
N PRO A 91 1.37 -19.84 -1.45
CA PRO A 91 1.07 -20.86 -0.44
C PRO A 91 1.16 -20.36 1.00
N LYS A 92 2.06 -19.41 1.30
CA LYS A 92 2.20 -18.85 2.65
C LYS A 92 1.00 -17.99 2.99
N PHE A 93 0.51 -17.22 2.02
CA PHE A 93 -0.70 -16.43 2.21
C PHE A 93 -1.92 -17.32 2.49
N ILE A 94 -2.16 -18.32 1.63
CA ILE A 94 -3.34 -19.21 1.74
C ILE A 94 -3.38 -19.96 3.08
N THR A 95 -2.22 -20.35 3.60
CA THR A 95 -2.12 -21.03 4.90
C THR A 95 -2.27 -20.09 6.10
N THR A 96 -2.05 -18.79 5.91
CA THR A 96 -2.06 -17.78 6.99
C THR A 96 -3.37 -17.00 7.05
N VAL A 97 -3.98 -16.69 5.90
CA VAL A 97 -5.14 -15.81 5.77
C VAL A 97 -6.28 -16.57 5.12
N SER A 98 -7.40 -16.70 5.83
CA SER A 98 -8.62 -17.31 5.29
C SER A 98 -9.41 -16.32 4.44
N GLU A 99 -10.16 -16.83 3.46
CA GLU A 99 -11.11 -16.01 2.69
C GLU A 99 -12.14 -15.33 3.60
N ASP A 100 -12.61 -16.02 4.64
CA ASP A 100 -13.58 -15.48 5.59
C ASP A 100 -13.04 -14.24 6.33
N ALA A 101 -11.74 -14.19 6.64
CA ALA A 101 -11.13 -13.02 7.25
C ALA A 101 -11.15 -11.80 6.30
N LEU A 102 -10.85 -12.01 5.02
CA LEU A 102 -10.98 -10.97 3.99
C LEU A 102 -12.43 -10.50 3.88
N LEU A 103 -13.39 -11.42 3.80
CA LEU A 103 -14.82 -11.12 3.70
C LEU A 103 -15.32 -10.29 4.89
N ARG A 104 -14.99 -10.70 6.13
CA ARG A 104 -15.39 -9.98 7.34
C ARG A 104 -14.77 -8.59 7.43
N CYS A 105 -13.47 -8.46 7.21
CA CYS A 105 -12.77 -7.18 7.29
C CYS A 105 -13.25 -6.19 6.22
N LEU A 106 -13.40 -6.63 4.97
CA LEU A 106 -13.91 -5.76 3.89
C LEU A 106 -15.38 -5.41 4.09
N SER A 107 -16.21 -6.34 4.59
CA SER A 107 -17.60 -6.04 4.92
C SER A 107 -17.71 -5.04 6.08
N SER A 108 -16.88 -5.20 7.12
CA SER A 108 -16.80 -4.27 8.24
C SER A 108 -16.37 -2.88 7.79
N PHE A 109 -15.41 -2.81 6.86
CA PHE A 109 -14.98 -1.53 6.30
C PHE A 109 -16.07 -0.87 5.46
N ALA A 110 -16.82 -1.64 4.67
CA ALA A 110 -17.96 -1.13 3.94
C ALA A 110 -19.03 -0.54 4.88
N TRP A 111 -19.31 -1.20 6.00
CA TRP A 111 -20.20 -0.67 7.05
C TRP A 111 -19.68 0.62 7.67
N GLN A 112 -18.38 0.69 8.00
CA GLN A 112 -17.73 1.90 8.48
C GLN A 112 -17.89 3.07 7.48
N CYS A 113 -17.68 2.82 6.19
CA CYS A 113 -17.90 3.83 5.14
C CYS A 113 -19.36 4.29 5.05
N ILE A 114 -20.33 3.38 5.23
CA ILE A 114 -21.77 3.72 5.21
C ILE A 114 -22.14 4.58 6.42
N GLU A 115 -21.69 4.17 7.61
CA GLU A 115 -21.94 4.90 8.86
C GLU A 115 -21.39 6.34 8.78
N LEU A 116 -20.13 6.50 8.35
CA LEU A 116 -19.49 7.81 8.23
C LEU A 116 -20.16 8.70 7.18
N LYS A 117 -20.74 8.13 6.11
CA LYS A 117 -21.51 8.91 5.12
C LYS A 117 -22.83 9.42 5.67
N ASN A 118 -23.45 8.69 6.60
CA ASN A 118 -24.73 9.08 7.19
C ASN A 118 -24.55 10.20 8.23
N VAL A 119 -23.37 10.31 8.84
CA VAL A 119 -23.05 11.40 9.76
C VAL A 119 -22.62 12.63 8.95
N GLN A 120 -23.49 13.63 8.86
CA GLN A 120 -23.21 14.89 8.16
C GLN A 120 -22.32 15.83 9.00
N ASP A 121 -21.13 15.37 9.40
CA ASP A 121 -20.18 16.18 10.15
C ASP A 121 -18.94 16.51 9.28
N PRO A 122 -18.68 17.80 8.97
CA PRO A 122 -17.55 18.21 8.15
C PRO A 122 -16.17 17.96 8.80
N ARG A 123 -16.13 17.59 10.09
CA ARG A 123 -14.89 17.17 10.80
C ARG A 123 -14.54 15.71 10.55
N LEU A 124 -15.43 14.95 9.91
CA LEU A 124 -15.19 13.54 9.60
C LEU A 124 -14.19 13.38 8.46
N PRO A 125 -13.53 12.21 8.39
CA PRO A 125 -12.59 11.92 7.32
C PRO A 125 -13.28 11.96 5.95
N PRO A 126 -12.49 12.11 4.86
CA PRO A 126 -13.03 12.20 3.51
C PRO A 126 -13.92 10.99 3.15
N GLN A 127 -14.94 11.24 2.33
CA GLN A 127 -15.85 10.18 1.90
C GLN A 127 -15.13 9.19 0.98
N LEU A 128 -15.03 7.95 1.45
CA LEU A 128 -14.46 6.85 0.68
C LEU A 128 -15.55 6.00 0.00
N SER A 129 -15.14 5.30 -1.05
CA SER A 129 -15.92 4.22 -1.66
C SER A 129 -16.06 3.08 -0.66
N THR A 130 -17.24 2.46 -0.60
CA THR A 130 -17.49 1.31 0.29
C THR A 130 -16.70 0.08 -0.14
N TYR A 131 -16.45 -0.06 -1.44
CA TYR A 131 -15.56 -1.06 -2.00
C TYR A 131 -15.07 -0.66 -3.40
N VAL A 132 -13.78 -0.87 -3.66
CA VAL A 132 -13.12 -0.75 -4.96
C VAL A 132 -12.38 -2.05 -5.23
N GLN A 133 -12.47 -2.56 -6.47
CA GLN A 133 -11.71 -3.75 -6.87
C GLN A 133 -10.21 -3.53 -6.65
N GLY A 134 -9.56 -4.45 -5.93
CA GLY A 134 -8.17 -4.32 -5.50
C GLY A 134 -8.02 -4.04 -4.00
N MET A 135 -9.08 -3.63 -3.30
CA MET A 135 -9.05 -3.48 -1.83
C MET A 135 -8.78 -4.80 -1.10
N ASN A 136 -9.21 -5.94 -1.67
CA ASN A 136 -8.86 -7.28 -1.18
C ASN A 136 -7.34 -7.52 -1.19
N VAL A 137 -6.66 -7.09 -2.25
CA VAL A 137 -5.20 -7.21 -2.38
C VAL A 137 -4.49 -6.18 -1.49
N LEU A 138 -5.06 -4.99 -1.33
CA LEU A 138 -4.55 -3.96 -0.41
C LEU A 138 -4.65 -4.38 1.06
N LEU A 139 -5.71 -5.11 1.45
CA LEU A 139 -5.90 -5.63 2.81
C LEU A 139 -5.00 -6.84 3.11
N ALA A 140 -4.61 -7.61 2.09
CA ALA A 140 -3.91 -8.87 2.25
C ALA A 140 -2.61 -8.79 3.07
N PRO A 141 -1.68 -7.82 2.86
CA PRO A 141 -0.47 -7.69 3.67
C PRO A 141 -0.76 -7.43 5.16
N LEU A 142 -1.84 -6.71 5.47
CA LEU A 142 -2.23 -6.42 6.85
C LEU A 142 -2.75 -7.67 7.55
N LEU A 143 -3.62 -8.45 6.91
CA LEU A 143 -4.10 -9.73 7.49
C LEU A 143 -2.98 -10.76 7.60
N TYR A 144 -2.04 -10.77 6.65
CA TYR A 144 -0.87 -11.64 6.70
C TYR A 144 0.08 -11.28 7.85
N SER A 145 0.25 -9.99 8.12
CA SER A 145 1.25 -9.47 9.06
C SER A 145 0.73 -9.21 10.48
N CYS A 146 -0.59 -9.09 10.68
CA CYS A 146 -1.16 -8.79 11.99
C CYS A 146 -1.51 -10.07 12.76
N PRO A 147 -1.39 -10.08 14.10
CA PRO A 147 -1.71 -11.25 14.92
C PRO A 147 -3.22 -11.48 15.09
N SER A 148 -4.08 -10.53 14.66
CA SER A 148 -5.54 -10.63 14.75
C SER A 148 -6.27 -9.73 13.75
N GLU A 149 -7.49 -10.12 13.36
CA GLU A 149 -8.36 -9.37 12.45
C GLU A 149 -8.69 -7.93 12.92
N PRO A 150 -9.02 -7.66 14.21
CA PRO A 150 -9.29 -6.30 14.66
C PRO A 150 -8.12 -5.34 14.44
N MET A 151 -6.89 -5.81 14.64
CA MET A 151 -5.69 -4.99 14.44
C MET A 151 -5.44 -4.73 12.95
N ALA A 152 -5.60 -5.76 12.10
CA ALA A 152 -5.51 -5.62 10.65
C ALA A 152 -6.57 -4.63 10.14
N PHE A 153 -7.81 -4.74 10.62
CA PHE A 153 -8.90 -3.84 10.30
C PHE A 153 -8.61 -2.39 10.72
N GLN A 154 -8.10 -2.17 11.93
CA GLN A 154 -7.78 -0.84 12.42
C GLN A 154 -6.64 -0.16 11.62
N LEU A 155 -5.61 -0.93 11.25
CA LEU A 155 -4.56 -0.46 10.35
C LEU A 155 -5.10 -0.18 8.95
N PHE A 156 -5.98 -1.05 8.43
CA PHE A 156 -6.59 -0.86 7.12
C PHE A 156 -7.45 0.40 7.07
N SER A 157 -8.25 0.63 8.11
CA SER A 157 -9.04 1.85 8.27
C SER A 157 -8.15 3.09 8.30
N THR A 158 -7.06 3.07 9.08
CA THR A 158 -6.09 4.18 9.12
C THR A 158 -5.44 4.42 7.76
N LEU A 159 -4.98 3.36 7.10
CA LEU A 159 -4.38 3.43 5.76
C LEU A 159 -5.35 4.12 4.79
N CYS A 160 -6.59 3.66 4.74
CA CYS A 160 -7.59 4.19 3.81
C CYS A 160 -7.98 5.64 4.11
N TYR A 161 -8.24 6.01 5.37
CA TYR A 161 -8.77 7.33 5.71
C TYR A 161 -7.71 8.41 5.94
N GLN A 162 -6.52 8.03 6.42
CA GLN A 162 -5.50 9.00 6.82
C GLN A 162 -4.30 9.04 5.88
N ILE A 163 -3.92 7.89 5.29
CA ILE A 163 -2.69 7.79 4.50
C ILE A 163 -2.99 7.96 3.01
N ILE A 164 -3.98 7.25 2.47
CA ILE A 164 -4.30 7.23 1.03
C ILE A 164 -5.78 7.53 0.69
N PRO A 165 -6.45 8.51 1.31
CA PRO A 165 -7.87 8.75 1.07
C PRO A 165 -8.22 9.09 -0.40
N THR A 166 -7.28 9.64 -1.17
CA THR A 166 -7.52 9.93 -2.60
C THR A 166 -7.49 8.66 -3.46
N TYR A 167 -6.95 7.55 -2.98
CA TYR A 167 -6.88 6.29 -3.73
C TYR A 167 -8.23 5.57 -3.74
N LEU A 168 -9.05 5.80 -2.72
CA LEU A 168 -10.31 5.09 -2.50
C LEU A 168 -11.52 6.01 -2.53
N ASN A 169 -11.39 7.24 -3.03
CA ASN A 169 -12.54 8.09 -3.33
C ASN A 169 -13.33 7.55 -4.54
N SER A 170 -14.44 8.18 -4.91
CA SER A 170 -15.30 7.70 -6.00
C SER A 170 -14.62 7.67 -7.37
N ASN A 171 -13.58 8.47 -7.56
CA ASN A 171 -12.94 8.71 -8.85
C ASN A 171 -11.49 8.21 -8.90
N LEU A 172 -11.02 7.53 -7.85
CA LEU A 172 -9.64 7.04 -7.68
C LEU A 172 -8.59 8.11 -8.03
N THR A 173 -8.83 9.37 -7.66
CA THR A 173 -8.03 10.51 -8.16
C THR A 173 -6.56 10.37 -7.80
N GLY A 174 -6.27 9.83 -6.61
CA GLY A 174 -4.90 9.55 -6.17
C GLY A 174 -4.21 8.50 -7.04
N VAL A 175 -4.92 7.46 -7.47
CA VAL A 175 -4.35 6.41 -8.32
C VAL A 175 -4.03 6.95 -9.71
N HIS A 176 -4.96 7.69 -10.32
CA HIS A 176 -4.73 8.30 -11.63
C HIS A 176 -3.61 9.36 -11.59
N ASN A 177 -3.56 10.18 -10.53
CA ASN A 177 -2.47 11.13 -10.34
C ASN A 177 -1.13 10.40 -10.07
N GLY A 178 -1.16 9.29 -9.33
CA GLY A 178 -0.01 8.42 -9.14
C GLY A 178 0.52 7.83 -10.45
N ALA A 179 -0.36 7.46 -11.39
CA ALA A 179 0.03 6.97 -12.71
C ALA A 179 0.72 8.08 -13.52
N LYS A 180 0.17 9.30 -13.52
CA LYS A 180 0.83 10.45 -14.15
C LYS A 180 2.20 10.73 -13.55
N LEU A 181 2.30 10.67 -12.22
CA LEU A 181 3.58 10.85 -11.50
C LEU A 181 4.57 9.72 -11.80
N LEU A 182 4.10 8.48 -12.00
CA LEU A 182 4.93 7.36 -12.40
C LEU A 182 5.61 7.61 -13.76
N ASP A 183 4.84 8.06 -14.77
CA ASP A 183 5.40 8.40 -16.08
C ASP A 183 6.42 9.56 -15.99
N ILE A 184 6.11 10.62 -15.23
CA ILE A 184 7.04 11.74 -14.99
C ILE A 184 8.33 11.25 -14.31
N CYS A 185 8.21 10.47 -13.24
CA CYS A 185 9.37 9.96 -12.51
C CYS A 185 10.20 9.01 -13.38
N LEU A 186 9.56 8.12 -14.15
CA LEU A 186 10.25 7.22 -15.06
C LEU A 186 11.01 7.99 -16.15
N LYS A 187 10.43 9.05 -16.69
CA LYS A 187 11.09 9.92 -17.68
C LYS A 187 12.34 10.62 -17.12
N ILE A 188 12.28 11.07 -15.87
CA ILE A 188 13.43 11.68 -15.18
C ILE A 188 14.54 10.65 -14.90
N ILE A 189 14.17 9.45 -14.44
CA ILE A 189 15.10 8.43 -13.97
C ILE A 189 15.71 7.62 -15.10
N ASP A 190 14.90 7.20 -16.07
CA ASP A 190 15.29 6.39 -17.23
C ASP A 190 14.56 6.84 -18.51
N PRO A 191 15.02 7.95 -19.13
CA PRO A 191 14.37 8.50 -20.33
C PRO A 191 14.27 7.50 -21.49
N LYS A 192 15.23 6.57 -21.60
CA LYS A 192 15.24 5.55 -22.66
C LYS A 192 14.11 4.53 -22.47
N LEU A 193 13.90 4.07 -21.23
CA LEU A 193 12.81 3.16 -20.91
C LEU A 193 11.45 3.85 -21.04
N SER A 194 11.33 5.08 -20.54
CA SER A 194 10.11 5.89 -20.69
C SER A 194 9.74 6.07 -22.17
N LYS A 195 10.71 6.45 -23.01
CA LYS A 195 10.48 6.59 -24.46
C LYS A 195 10.02 5.29 -25.10
N PHE A 196 10.67 4.16 -24.79
CA PHE A 196 10.28 2.86 -25.34
C PHE A 196 8.83 2.50 -24.99
N LEU A 197 8.40 2.71 -23.74
CA LEU A 197 7.02 2.44 -23.34
C LEU A 197 6.03 3.38 -24.06
N SER A 198 6.38 4.67 -24.18
CA SER A 198 5.58 5.65 -24.92
C SER A 198 5.45 5.29 -26.42
N ASP A 199 6.54 4.86 -27.07
CA ASP A 199 6.55 4.44 -28.47
C ASP A 199 5.67 3.19 -28.69
N ASN A 200 5.46 2.38 -27.65
CA ASN A 200 4.56 1.22 -27.63
C ASN A 200 3.15 1.55 -27.10
N LEU A 201 2.81 2.84 -26.92
CA LEU A 201 1.52 3.30 -26.38
C LEU A 201 1.18 2.75 -24.99
N LEU A 202 2.20 2.45 -24.18
CA LEU A 202 2.05 1.96 -22.81
C LEU A 202 2.26 3.09 -21.81
N THR A 203 1.19 3.79 -21.48
CA THR A 203 1.17 4.75 -20.38
C THR A 203 1.09 4.05 -19.02
N ALA A 204 1.53 4.70 -17.95
CA ALA A 204 1.40 4.18 -16.59
C ALA A 204 -0.05 3.87 -16.18
N GLU A 205 -1.05 4.51 -16.81
CA GLU A 205 -2.46 4.18 -16.57
C GLU A 205 -2.81 2.74 -17.01
N ILE A 206 -2.10 2.19 -17.99
CA ILE A 206 -2.36 0.84 -18.51
C ILE A 206 -1.72 -0.23 -17.62
N TYR A 207 -0.44 -0.07 -17.27
CA TYR A 207 0.32 -1.11 -16.57
C TYR A 207 0.54 -0.82 -15.07
N GLY A 208 0.52 0.45 -14.66
CA GLY A 208 0.91 0.88 -13.31
C GLY A 208 -0.21 0.86 -12.28
N ILE A 209 -1.48 1.02 -12.71
CA ILE A 209 -2.63 1.12 -11.81
C ILE A 209 -2.69 -0.01 -10.76
N PRO A 210 -2.53 -1.30 -11.11
CA PRO A 210 -2.56 -2.37 -10.10
C PRO A 210 -1.51 -2.19 -9.00
N SER A 211 -0.26 -1.88 -9.37
CA SER A 211 0.83 -1.64 -8.41
C SER A 211 0.65 -0.35 -7.63
N ILE A 212 -0.01 0.67 -8.19
CA ILE A 212 -0.29 1.92 -7.49
C ILE A 212 -1.42 1.70 -6.48
N LEU A 213 -2.60 1.26 -6.95
CA LEU A 213 -3.80 1.08 -6.13
C LEU A 213 -3.56 0.14 -4.95
N THR A 214 -2.80 -0.92 -5.16
CA THR A 214 -2.54 -1.94 -4.14
C THR A 214 -1.25 -1.70 -3.37
N LEU A 215 -0.55 -0.58 -3.61
CA LEU A 215 0.76 -0.28 -2.99
C LEU A 215 1.76 -1.46 -3.15
N CYS A 216 1.91 -1.90 -4.40
CA CYS A 216 2.69 -3.06 -4.85
C CYS A 216 2.23 -4.42 -4.30
N SER A 217 1.11 -4.52 -3.58
CA SER A 217 0.66 -5.79 -2.98
C SER A 217 0.19 -6.84 -3.99
N CYS A 218 -0.08 -6.44 -5.23
CA CYS A 218 -0.32 -7.38 -6.33
C CYS A 218 0.96 -8.03 -6.86
N ASN A 219 2.14 -7.51 -6.50
CA ASN A 219 3.44 -8.00 -6.97
C ASN A 219 3.94 -9.13 -6.05
N ARG A 220 4.89 -9.92 -6.55
CA ARG A 220 5.41 -11.10 -5.85
C ARG A 220 6.90 -10.95 -5.54
N PRO A 221 7.39 -11.59 -4.47
CA PRO A 221 6.64 -12.37 -3.46
C PRO A 221 6.08 -11.50 -2.31
N LEU A 222 5.06 -12.01 -1.59
CA LEU A 222 4.38 -11.23 -0.53
C LEU A 222 5.31 -10.82 0.63
N ASP A 223 6.29 -11.64 0.98
CA ASP A 223 7.26 -11.29 2.04
C ASP A 223 8.09 -10.05 1.66
N GLN A 224 8.40 -9.86 0.37
CA GLN A 224 9.12 -8.69 -0.14
C GLN A 224 8.20 -7.46 -0.19
N VAL A 225 6.91 -7.64 -0.51
CA VAL A 225 5.90 -6.58 -0.36
C VAL A 225 5.83 -6.11 1.10
N CYS A 226 5.81 -7.03 2.08
CA CYS A 226 5.77 -6.66 3.49
C CYS A 226 6.99 -5.84 3.89
N LYS A 227 8.20 -6.17 3.39
CA LYS A 227 9.40 -5.34 3.59
C LYS A 227 9.28 -3.95 2.96
N LEU A 228 8.69 -3.81 1.76
CA LEU A 228 8.40 -2.50 1.19
C LEU A 228 7.45 -1.70 2.07
N TRP A 229 6.43 -2.36 2.63
CA TRP A 229 5.48 -1.73 3.55
C TRP A 229 6.15 -1.32 4.86
N ASP A 230 7.07 -2.13 5.40
CA ASP A 230 7.89 -1.75 6.56
C ASP A 230 8.59 -0.40 6.31
N PHE A 231 9.19 -0.22 5.13
CA PHE A 231 9.78 1.05 4.73
C PHE A 231 8.73 2.17 4.55
N MET A 232 7.61 1.90 3.85
CA MET A 232 6.58 2.92 3.59
C MET A 232 5.89 3.42 4.87
N PHE A 233 5.70 2.56 5.87
CA PHE A 233 5.25 3.00 7.19
C PHE A 233 6.27 3.91 7.86
N ALA A 234 7.57 3.62 7.72
CA ALA A 234 8.63 4.43 8.32
C ALA A 234 8.83 5.78 7.62
N TYR A 235 8.89 5.81 6.29
CA TYR A 235 9.35 6.95 5.50
C TYR A 235 8.28 7.60 4.62
N GLY A 236 7.14 6.94 4.43
CA GLY A 236 5.99 7.46 3.71
C GLY A 236 5.59 6.63 2.49
N PHE A 237 4.29 6.53 2.26
CA PHE A 237 3.69 5.74 1.18
C PHE A 237 3.82 6.39 -0.20
N HIS A 238 4.23 7.66 -0.28
CA HIS A 238 4.49 8.34 -1.55
C HIS A 238 5.65 7.70 -2.32
N MET A 239 6.55 7.03 -1.60
CA MET A 239 7.66 6.27 -2.15
C MET A 239 7.21 5.09 -3.02
N ASN A 240 5.97 4.62 -2.90
CA ASN A 240 5.43 3.54 -3.73
C ASN A 240 5.62 3.83 -5.23
N ILE A 241 5.41 5.06 -5.68
CA ILE A 241 5.61 5.43 -7.10
C ILE A 241 7.06 5.20 -7.53
N LEU A 242 8.03 5.59 -6.70
CA LEU A 242 9.46 5.37 -6.97
C LEU A 242 9.85 3.89 -6.88
N PHE A 243 9.16 3.09 -6.05
CA PHE A 243 9.34 1.64 -6.02
C PHE A 243 8.82 0.97 -7.29
N VAL A 244 7.70 1.45 -7.85
CA VAL A 244 7.26 0.99 -9.16
C VAL A 244 8.29 1.35 -10.24
N VAL A 245 8.84 2.57 -10.24
CA VAL A 245 9.95 2.93 -11.14
C VAL A 245 11.15 1.99 -10.95
N ALA A 246 11.53 1.70 -9.71
CA ALA A 246 12.66 0.81 -9.41
C ALA A 246 12.44 -0.61 -9.92
N ILE A 247 11.23 -1.15 -9.79
CA ILE A 247 10.86 -2.47 -10.34
C ILE A 247 11.05 -2.47 -11.86
N LEU A 248 10.53 -1.45 -12.56
CA LEU A 248 10.68 -1.31 -14.01
C LEU A 248 12.15 -1.20 -14.45
N VAL A 249 12.94 -0.40 -13.73
CA VAL A 249 14.37 -0.21 -14.01
C VAL A 249 15.16 -1.51 -13.79
N THR A 250 14.81 -2.30 -12.77
CA THR A 250 15.45 -3.59 -12.48
C THR A 250 15.25 -4.57 -13.64
N ILE A 251 14.06 -4.59 -14.24
CA ILE A 251 13.73 -5.47 -15.38
C ILE A 251 13.90 -4.79 -16.75
N ARG A 252 14.55 -3.62 -16.82
CA ARG A 252 14.63 -2.78 -18.04
C ARG A 252 15.11 -3.54 -19.28
N HIS A 253 16.07 -4.44 -19.11
CA HIS A 253 16.65 -5.20 -20.21
C HIS A 253 15.63 -6.18 -20.82
N GLN A 254 14.73 -6.71 -20.00
CA GLN A 254 13.65 -7.59 -20.45
C GLN A 254 12.57 -6.77 -21.15
N ILE A 255 12.20 -5.60 -20.61
CA ILE A 255 11.20 -4.71 -21.22
C ILE A 255 11.65 -4.27 -22.61
N LEU A 256 12.87 -3.74 -22.73
CA LEU A 256 13.41 -3.19 -23.99
C LEU A 256 13.62 -4.24 -25.09
N ARG A 257 13.65 -5.54 -24.73
CA ARG A 257 13.80 -6.66 -25.67
C ARG A 257 12.48 -7.41 -25.91
N SER A 258 11.43 -7.09 -25.17
CA SER A 258 10.16 -7.80 -25.27
C SER A 258 9.42 -7.41 -26.54
N GLU A 259 8.94 -8.41 -27.28
CA GLU A 259 7.99 -8.20 -28.37
C GLU A 259 6.57 -7.87 -27.85
N SER A 260 6.31 -8.13 -26.57
CA SER A 260 5.02 -7.88 -25.92
C SER A 260 5.20 -7.29 -24.51
N PRO A 261 5.69 -6.04 -24.40
CA PRO A 261 5.95 -5.40 -23.11
C PRO A 261 4.69 -5.29 -22.23
N MET A 262 3.52 -5.15 -22.83
CA MET A 262 2.25 -5.12 -22.10
C MET A 262 1.99 -6.41 -21.30
N ASN A 263 2.19 -7.58 -21.92
CA ASN A 263 1.98 -8.87 -21.25
C ASN A 263 3.01 -9.09 -20.14
N LEU A 264 4.26 -8.68 -20.37
CA LEU A 264 5.31 -8.72 -19.35
C LEU A 264 4.92 -7.91 -18.11
N LEU A 265 4.48 -6.66 -18.31
CA LEU A 265 4.18 -5.75 -17.20
C LEU A 265 2.88 -6.06 -16.47
N THR A 266 1.87 -6.60 -17.16
CA THR A 266 0.53 -6.81 -16.58
C THR A 266 0.27 -8.23 -16.08
N ARG A 267 1.02 -9.24 -16.55
CA ARG A 267 0.76 -10.66 -16.26
C ARG A 267 1.98 -11.43 -15.77
N GLN A 268 3.15 -11.13 -16.32
CA GLN A 268 4.38 -11.91 -16.12
C GLN A 268 5.46 -11.08 -15.43
N LEU A 269 5.06 -10.15 -14.56
CA LEU A 269 6.02 -9.32 -13.84
C LEU A 269 6.92 -10.25 -12.98
N PRO A 270 8.25 -10.20 -13.16
CA PRO A 270 9.17 -11.02 -12.38
C PRO A 270 9.07 -10.71 -10.88
N GLU A 271 9.52 -11.67 -10.07
CA GLU A 271 9.70 -11.46 -8.64
C GLU A 271 10.76 -10.38 -8.38
N PHE A 272 10.56 -9.58 -7.32
CA PHE A 272 11.50 -8.51 -6.95
C PHE A 272 12.09 -8.75 -5.56
N ASP A 273 13.28 -8.17 -5.34
CA ASP A 273 13.90 -8.08 -4.01
C ASP A 273 13.69 -6.69 -3.41
N ALA A 274 13.08 -6.62 -2.22
CA ALA A 274 12.70 -5.35 -1.61
C ALA A 274 13.92 -4.50 -1.24
N ASP A 275 15.04 -5.12 -0.85
CA ASP A 275 16.24 -4.39 -0.45
C ASP A 275 16.88 -3.69 -1.67
N GLU A 276 16.91 -4.36 -2.82
CA GLU A 276 17.28 -3.75 -4.11
C GLU A 276 16.32 -2.60 -4.50
N ILE A 277 15.00 -2.84 -4.43
CA ILE A 277 13.99 -1.84 -4.79
C ILE A 277 14.05 -0.61 -3.89
N ILE A 278 14.21 -0.78 -2.57
CA ILE A 278 14.37 0.31 -1.61
C ILE A 278 15.64 1.09 -1.92
N LYS A 279 16.77 0.40 -2.13
CA LYS A 279 18.05 1.05 -2.45
C LYS A 279 17.96 1.90 -3.72
N LEU A 280 17.37 1.37 -4.79
CA LEU A 280 17.16 2.11 -6.04
C LEU A 280 16.19 3.27 -5.84
N GLY A 281 15.03 3.02 -5.23
CA GLY A 281 13.99 4.03 -5.00
C GLY A 281 14.47 5.21 -4.16
N VAL A 282 15.24 4.95 -3.10
CA VAL A 282 15.89 6.00 -2.30
C VAL A 282 16.96 6.73 -3.12
N GLY A 283 17.76 6.00 -3.89
CA GLY A 283 18.77 6.59 -4.78
C GLY A 283 18.18 7.52 -5.85
N PHE A 284 16.93 7.30 -6.26
CA PHE A 284 16.23 8.17 -7.22
C PHE A 284 15.89 9.54 -6.64
N LEU A 285 15.74 9.68 -5.32
CA LEU A 285 15.36 10.95 -4.68
C LEU A 285 16.32 12.10 -5.03
N ALA A 286 17.62 11.81 -5.17
CA ALA A 286 18.62 12.82 -5.56
C ALA A 286 18.41 13.40 -6.96
N LYS A 287 17.65 12.71 -7.82
CA LYS A 287 17.33 13.13 -9.19
C LYS A 287 15.94 13.76 -9.33
N ILE A 288 15.05 13.55 -8.36
CA ILE A 288 13.67 14.04 -8.42
C ILE A 288 13.64 15.52 -8.00
N PRO A 289 13.14 16.43 -8.84
CA PRO A 289 12.96 17.83 -8.45
C PRO A 289 12.06 17.98 -7.24
N GLN A 290 12.34 18.96 -6.37
CA GLN A 290 11.55 19.21 -5.16
C GLN A 290 10.06 19.44 -5.44
N SER A 291 9.74 20.06 -6.58
CA SER A 291 8.35 20.25 -7.03
C SER A 291 7.64 18.91 -7.29
N VAL A 292 8.30 17.98 -7.99
CA VAL A 292 7.76 16.64 -8.26
C VAL A 292 7.68 15.83 -6.96
N TYR A 293 8.66 15.93 -6.08
CA TYR A 293 8.61 15.28 -4.76
C TYR A 293 7.42 15.75 -3.92
N SER A 294 7.14 17.06 -3.94
CA SER A 294 5.98 17.62 -3.22
C SER A 294 4.67 17.05 -3.79
N LEU A 295 4.56 16.91 -5.12
CA LEU A 295 3.41 16.26 -5.76
C LEU A 295 3.29 14.76 -5.38
N LEU A 296 4.41 14.04 -5.28
CA LEU A 296 4.43 12.66 -4.78
C LEU A 296 3.91 12.57 -3.35
N VAL A 297 4.19 13.53 -2.47
CA VAL A 297 3.62 13.51 -1.11
C VAL A 297 2.13 13.86 -1.15
N GLU A 298 1.77 14.94 -1.84
CA GLU A 298 0.42 15.48 -1.81
C GLU A 298 -0.62 14.62 -2.52
N HIS A 299 -0.25 13.83 -3.55
CA HIS A 299 -1.25 13.08 -4.32
C HIS A 299 -2.02 12.04 -3.50
N LEU A 300 -1.49 11.61 -2.36
CA LEU A 300 -2.12 10.62 -1.48
C LEU A 300 -3.33 11.20 -0.71
N THR A 301 -3.33 12.51 -0.44
CA THR A 301 -4.32 13.16 0.45
C THR A 301 -4.99 14.39 -0.17
N ASN A 302 -4.34 15.09 -1.09
CA ASN A 302 -4.85 16.31 -1.71
C ASN A 302 -5.77 16.00 -2.90
N LEU A 303 -7.08 16.19 -2.70
CA LEU A 303 -8.10 15.95 -3.74
C LEU A 303 -8.02 16.91 -4.94
N ASN A 304 -7.46 18.11 -4.73
CA ASN A 304 -7.44 19.18 -5.72
C ASN A 304 -6.08 19.31 -6.44
N ILE A 305 -5.18 18.38 -6.19
CA ILE A 305 -3.86 18.37 -6.82
C ILE A 305 -3.98 18.25 -8.33
N LYS A 306 -3.22 19.08 -9.05
CA LYS A 306 -3.09 19.01 -10.51
C LYS A 306 -1.69 18.56 -10.85
N ILE A 307 -1.58 17.45 -11.58
CA ILE A 307 -0.30 16.95 -12.08
C ILE A 307 -0.04 17.60 -13.44
N PRO A 308 1.09 18.34 -13.63
CA PRO A 308 1.46 18.98 -14.88
C PRO A 308 1.95 17.96 -15.92
N TYR A 309 1.07 17.04 -16.30
CA TYR A 309 1.44 15.84 -17.07
C TYR A 309 1.97 16.16 -18.47
N ASN A 310 1.45 17.19 -19.12
CA ASN A 310 1.86 17.59 -20.47
C ASN A 310 3.15 18.44 -20.49
N ASP A 311 3.60 18.90 -19.34
CA ASP A 311 4.79 19.78 -19.23
C ASP A 311 6.10 18.98 -19.12
N TYR A 312 6.00 17.65 -19.02
CA TYR A 312 7.14 16.73 -18.82
C TYR A 312 7.41 15.87 -20.03
#